data_AF-A0A4Q0VRF5-F1
#
_entry.id   AF-A0A4Q0VRF5-F1
#
_cell.length_a   1.000
_cell.length_b   1.000
_cell.length_c   1.000
_cell.angle_alpha   90.00
_cell.angle_beta   90.00
_cell.angle_gamma   90.00
#
_symmetry.space_group_name_H-M   'P 1'
#
loop_
_entity.id
_entity.type
_entity.pdbx_description
1 polymer ?
#
loop_
_entity_poly.entity_id
_entity_poly.type
_entity_poly.pdbx_seq_one_letter_code
_entity_poly.pdbx_strand_id
1 'polypeptide(L)'
;MSCHSGAAFTNNQIIPVNEIGTEPSRAKALRRQAEIFSKTRMYAPQTPVPIPKEHEIIGVHFNNRTEQDLKLAYEHGDSPGVFKVKGLIGLQWSAPYLHDGGVAVGPNIYKDLGIPGTLSKGVVPDPYNSLLALIDRNLRQKVLDANRIPELKDVHVTGEGHEFWVDEEAGFTIEEQDALVNYLLSLQIEQKNN
;
A
#
# COMPACT_ATOMS: atom_id res chain seq x y z
N MET A 1 11.36 8.78 -10.76
CA MET A 1 10.39 8.31 -9.74
C MET A 1 9.77 9.50 -9.03
N SER A 2 8.46 9.73 -9.17
CA SER A 2 7.74 10.84 -8.52
C SER A 2 7.03 10.42 -7.22
N CYS A 3 6.45 9.20 -7.16
CA CYS A 3 5.67 8.73 -6.01
C CYS A 3 6.53 8.36 -4.79
N HIS A 4 7.47 7.43 -4.96
CA HIS A 4 8.33 6.93 -3.88
C HIS A 4 9.61 7.78 -3.72
N SER A 5 9.42 9.05 -3.32
CA SER A 5 10.50 10.04 -3.16
C SER A 5 10.72 10.45 -1.70
N GLY A 6 11.82 11.14 -1.40
CA GLY A 6 12.16 11.60 -0.05
C GLY A 6 12.86 10.53 0.82
N ALA A 7 13.23 10.92 2.05
CA ALA A 7 14.13 10.13 2.91
C ALA A 7 13.62 8.73 3.29
N ALA A 8 12.30 8.52 3.30
CA ALA A 8 11.68 7.24 3.57
C ALA A 8 11.10 6.57 2.30
N PHE A 9 11.46 7.08 1.11
CA PHE A 9 10.93 6.64 -0.18
C PHE A 9 9.40 6.70 -0.24
N THR A 10 8.84 7.78 0.30
CA THR A 10 7.42 8.15 0.24
C THR A 10 7.27 9.66 0.30
N ASN A 11 6.50 10.21 -0.64
CA ASN A 11 6.09 11.61 -0.61
C ASN A 11 4.90 11.90 0.32
N ASN A 12 4.39 10.87 1.03
CA ASN A 12 3.21 10.91 1.88
C ASN A 12 1.92 11.40 1.19
N GLN A 13 1.85 11.33 -0.13
CA GLN A 13 0.66 11.64 -0.90
C GLN A 13 -0.31 10.44 -0.95
N ILE A 14 -1.54 10.74 -1.31
CA ILE A 14 -2.58 9.77 -1.61
C ILE A 14 -2.77 9.73 -3.13
N ILE A 15 -3.02 8.54 -3.67
CA ILE A 15 -3.27 8.32 -5.10
C ILE A 15 -4.68 7.72 -5.25
N PRO A 16 -5.53 8.25 -6.15
CA PRO A 16 -6.82 7.67 -6.48
C PRO A 16 -6.71 6.21 -6.92
N VAL A 17 -7.64 5.36 -6.48
CA VAL A 17 -7.59 3.92 -6.81
C VAL A 17 -7.72 3.65 -8.31
N ASN A 18 -8.44 4.51 -9.05
CA ASN A 18 -8.59 4.41 -10.50
C ASN A 18 -7.31 4.75 -11.27
N GLU A 19 -6.35 5.44 -10.64
CA GLU A 19 -5.04 5.72 -11.24
C GLU A 19 -4.09 4.52 -11.05
N ILE A 20 -4.06 3.91 -9.87
CA ILE A 20 -3.18 2.77 -9.61
C ILE A 20 -3.77 1.40 -9.99
N GLY A 21 -5.09 1.30 -10.14
CA GLY A 21 -5.79 0.09 -10.60
C GLY A 21 -5.76 -1.10 -9.63
N THR A 22 -5.38 -0.92 -8.37
CA THR A 22 -5.36 -2.01 -7.39
C THR A 22 -6.75 -2.35 -6.88
N GLU A 23 -6.89 -3.50 -6.21
CA GLU A 23 -8.18 -3.95 -5.65
C GLU A 23 -8.88 -2.83 -4.86
N PRO A 24 -10.14 -2.47 -5.20
CA PRO A 24 -10.74 -1.23 -4.72
C PRO A 24 -11.54 -1.36 -3.43
N SER A 25 -11.80 -2.56 -2.92
CA SER A 25 -12.69 -2.77 -1.76
C SER A 25 -12.20 -2.00 -0.54
N ARG A 26 -10.89 -2.03 -0.26
CA ARG A 26 -10.29 -1.33 0.89
C ARG A 26 -10.29 0.18 0.73
N ALA A 27 -10.11 0.67 -0.50
CA ALA A 27 -10.20 2.10 -0.80
C ALA A 27 -11.61 2.66 -0.56
N LYS A 28 -12.63 1.78 -0.56
CA LYS A 28 -14.05 2.11 -0.40
C LYS A 28 -14.63 1.85 1.00
N ALA A 29 -13.77 1.55 1.97
CA ALA A 29 -14.19 1.09 3.29
C ALA A 29 -14.79 2.20 4.16
N LEU A 30 -14.49 3.47 3.87
CA LEU A 30 -14.87 4.61 4.71
C LEU A 30 -16.10 5.37 4.21
N ARG A 31 -16.65 5.02 3.04
CA ARG A 31 -17.80 5.68 2.43
C ARG A 31 -18.97 5.91 3.37
N ARG A 32 -19.35 4.89 4.16
CA ARG A 32 -20.45 5.01 5.12
C ARG A 32 -20.07 5.84 6.35
N GLN A 33 -18.78 5.88 6.71
CA GLN A 33 -18.30 6.72 7.80
C GLN A 33 -18.29 8.20 7.41
N ALA A 34 -18.13 8.51 6.12
CA ALA A 34 -18.27 9.87 5.59
C ALA A 34 -19.60 10.54 5.99
N GLU A 35 -20.69 9.77 6.02
CA GLU A 35 -22.04 10.27 6.31
C GLU A 35 -22.22 10.67 7.78
N ILE A 36 -21.39 10.14 8.69
CA ILE A 36 -21.46 10.42 10.13
C ILE A 36 -20.38 11.40 10.61
N PHE A 37 -19.43 11.78 9.74
CA PHE A 37 -18.40 12.73 10.13
C PHE A 37 -19.00 14.12 10.34
N SER A 38 -18.67 14.69 11.50
CA SER A 38 -18.96 16.09 11.82
C SER A 38 -17.64 16.86 11.97
N LYS A 39 -17.72 18.17 12.22
CA LYS A 39 -16.51 18.98 12.46
C LYS A 39 -15.70 18.37 13.61
N THR A 40 -14.46 17.98 13.33
CA THR A 40 -13.55 17.40 14.32
C THR A 40 -13.32 18.36 15.48
N ARG A 41 -13.50 17.84 16.70
CA ARG A 41 -13.29 18.56 17.95
C ARG A 41 -12.37 17.76 18.85
N MET A 42 -11.64 18.43 19.73
CA MET A 42 -10.83 17.82 20.77
C MET A 42 -10.90 18.64 22.05
N TYR A 43 -10.60 18.02 23.19
CA TYR A 43 -10.31 18.78 24.40
C TYR A 43 -9.08 19.66 24.16
N ALA A 44 -9.08 20.87 24.68
CA ALA A 44 -7.93 21.75 24.54
C ALA A 44 -6.68 21.07 25.15
N PRO A 45 -5.49 21.16 24.53
CA PRO A 45 -4.30 20.39 24.95
C PRO A 45 -3.91 20.52 26.44
N GLN A 46 -4.29 21.63 27.06
CA GLN A 46 -4.09 21.95 28.48
C GLN A 46 -5.11 21.30 29.41
N THR A 47 -6.12 20.60 28.90
CA THR A 47 -7.15 19.94 29.71
C THR A 47 -6.51 18.83 30.54
N PRO A 48 -6.57 18.88 31.88
CA PRO A 48 -5.93 17.88 32.72
C PRO A 48 -6.70 16.55 32.70
N VAL A 49 -6.03 15.48 33.13
CA VAL A 49 -6.64 14.18 33.40
C VAL A 49 -6.66 13.95 34.92
N PRO A 50 -7.81 13.61 35.54
CA PRO A 50 -9.12 13.36 34.92
C PRO A 50 -9.79 14.64 34.38
N ILE A 51 -10.63 14.46 33.35
CA ILE A 51 -11.29 15.57 32.65
C ILE A 51 -12.27 16.28 33.60
N PRO A 52 -12.11 17.58 33.87
CA PRO A 52 -13.03 18.32 34.73
C PRO A 52 -14.42 18.48 34.09
N LYS A 53 -15.44 18.74 34.91
CA LYS A 53 -16.81 19.02 34.41
C LYS A 53 -16.85 20.21 33.46
N GLU A 54 -16.09 21.25 33.78
CA GLU A 54 -15.89 22.42 32.93
C GLU A 54 -14.54 22.28 32.23
N HIS A 55 -14.57 22.14 30.91
CA HIS A 55 -13.38 22.03 30.08
C HIS A 55 -13.64 22.69 28.73
N GLU A 56 -12.56 23.13 28.09
CA GLU A 56 -12.63 23.74 26.77
C GLU A 56 -12.59 22.66 25.68
N ILE A 57 -13.48 22.78 24.70
CA ILE A 57 -13.49 21.97 23.49
C ILE A 57 -13.15 22.88 22.31
N ILE A 58 -12.08 22.55 21.60
CA ILE A 58 -11.62 23.32 20.44
C ILE A 58 -11.88 22.53 19.15
N GLY A 59 -12.11 23.26 18.05
CA GLY A 59 -12.13 22.67 16.71
C GLY A 59 -10.72 22.36 16.23
N VAL A 60 -10.54 21.22 15.55
CA VAL A 60 -9.25 20.87 14.94
C VAL A 60 -9.14 21.59 13.59
N HIS A 61 -8.15 22.46 13.45
CA HIS A 61 -7.84 23.15 12.19
C HIS A 61 -6.76 22.40 11.42
N PHE A 62 -7.07 22.02 10.18
CA PHE A 62 -6.12 21.35 9.29
C PHE A 62 -5.35 22.40 8.48
N ASN A 63 -4.37 23.05 9.11
CA ASN A 63 -3.67 24.22 8.53
C ASN A 63 -2.93 23.94 7.21
N ASN A 64 -2.73 22.67 6.82
CA ASN A 64 -1.95 22.26 5.64
C ASN A 64 -2.61 21.15 4.79
N ARG A 65 -3.92 20.91 4.95
CA ARG A 65 -4.66 19.94 4.13
C ARG A 65 -5.86 20.64 3.50
N THR A 66 -6.06 20.42 2.21
CA THR A 66 -7.25 20.94 1.55
C THR A 66 -8.47 20.15 2.02
N GLU A 67 -9.65 20.77 2.01
CA GLU A 67 -10.90 20.00 2.21
C GLU A 67 -11.02 18.86 1.19
N GLN A 68 -10.41 19.01 0.02
CA GLN A 68 -10.35 17.98 -1.03
C GLN A 68 -9.54 16.76 -0.58
N ASP A 69 -8.38 16.94 0.06
CA ASP A 69 -7.58 15.83 0.59
C ASP A 69 -8.36 15.03 1.65
N LEU A 70 -9.11 15.73 2.51
CA LEU A 70 -9.94 15.09 3.52
C LEU A 70 -11.10 14.33 2.88
N LYS A 71 -11.76 14.90 1.87
CA LYS A 71 -12.81 14.20 1.11
C LYS A 71 -12.27 12.94 0.44
N LEU A 72 -11.10 13.01 -0.17
CA LEU A 72 -10.47 11.87 -0.83
C LEU A 72 -10.07 10.80 0.19
N ALA A 73 -9.37 11.18 1.26
CA ALA A 73 -8.85 10.27 2.27
C ALA A 73 -9.94 9.54 3.08
N TYR A 74 -11.07 10.19 3.34
CA TYR A 74 -12.20 9.61 4.08
C TYR A 74 -13.35 9.19 3.18
N GLU A 75 -13.16 9.23 1.86
CA GLU A 75 -14.16 8.83 0.87
C GLU A 75 -15.50 9.56 1.01
N HIS A 76 -15.46 10.88 1.25
CA HIS A 76 -16.66 11.68 1.30
C HIS A 76 -17.23 11.93 -0.10
N GLY A 77 -18.55 11.82 -0.24
CA GLY A 77 -19.27 12.13 -1.48
C GLY A 77 -19.01 11.11 -2.58
N ASP A 78 -18.46 11.59 -3.70
CA ASP A 78 -18.18 10.86 -4.93
C ASP A 78 -16.72 10.38 -5.07
N SER A 79 -15.95 10.43 -3.98
CA SER A 79 -14.55 9.98 -3.98
C SER A 79 -14.43 8.54 -4.52
N PRO A 80 -13.47 8.27 -5.43
CA PRO A 80 -13.24 6.92 -5.93
C PRO A 80 -12.59 6.00 -4.87
N GLY A 81 -12.13 6.57 -3.74
CA GLY A 81 -11.23 5.92 -2.80
C GLY A 81 -9.76 6.12 -3.18
N VAL A 82 -8.87 6.01 -2.20
CA VAL A 82 -7.44 6.28 -2.38
C VAL A 82 -6.55 5.27 -1.66
N PHE A 83 -5.28 5.23 -2.05
CA PHE A 83 -4.23 4.62 -1.27
C PHE A 83 -3.10 5.60 -1.00
N LYS A 84 -2.52 5.53 0.21
CA LYS A 84 -1.31 6.29 0.55
C LYS A 84 -0.10 5.64 -0.09
N VAL A 85 0.78 6.43 -0.69
CA VAL A 85 2.12 5.98 -1.12
C VAL A 85 2.90 5.50 0.11
N LYS A 86 3.16 4.20 0.20
CA LYS A 86 3.92 3.60 1.30
C LYS A 86 5.41 3.88 1.15
N GLY A 87 6.11 3.98 2.29
CA GLY A 87 7.57 4.00 2.28
C GLY A 87 8.11 2.64 1.85
N LEU A 88 9.28 2.63 1.21
CA LEU A 88 9.91 1.41 0.68
C LEU A 88 10.99 0.82 1.61
N ILE A 89 11.24 1.46 2.77
CA ILE A 89 12.19 0.92 3.74
C ILE A 89 11.61 -0.32 4.40
N GLY A 90 12.39 -1.40 4.40
CA GLY A 90 12.00 -2.68 5.01
C GLY A 90 11.22 -3.63 4.10
N LEU A 91 11.31 -3.46 2.78
CA LEU A 91 10.74 -4.42 1.81
C LEU A 91 11.23 -5.85 2.03
N GLN A 92 12.47 -6.03 2.51
CA GLN A 92 13.06 -7.32 2.89
C GLN A 92 12.26 -8.10 3.94
N TRP A 93 11.42 -7.44 4.75
CA TRP A 93 10.70 -8.07 5.87
C TRP A 93 9.18 -7.94 5.76
N SER A 94 8.67 -7.41 4.65
CA SER A 94 7.25 -7.03 4.52
C SER A 94 6.52 -7.69 3.37
N ALA A 95 7.14 -8.64 2.68
CA ALA A 95 6.42 -9.51 1.75
C ALA A 95 5.29 -10.26 2.50
N PRO A 96 4.11 -10.44 1.90
CA PRO A 96 3.76 -10.11 0.51
C PRO A 96 3.39 -8.63 0.29
N TYR A 97 3.39 -8.20 -0.97
CA TYR A 97 3.22 -6.78 -1.33
C TYR A 97 1.80 -6.45 -1.81
N LEU A 98 1.58 -5.13 -1.98
CA LEU A 98 0.27 -4.47 -2.12
C LEU A 98 -0.58 -4.50 -0.85
N HIS A 99 -1.69 -3.75 -0.87
CA HIS A 99 -2.51 -3.51 0.31
C HIS A 99 -3.36 -4.72 0.73
N ASP A 100 -3.62 -5.63 -0.22
CA ASP A 100 -4.35 -6.88 -0.07
C ASP A 100 -3.41 -8.07 0.17
N GLY A 101 -2.09 -7.85 0.06
CA GLY A 101 -1.08 -8.90 0.16
C GLY A 101 -1.12 -9.90 -0.99
N GLY A 102 -1.81 -9.59 -2.10
CA GLY A 102 -2.01 -10.53 -3.21
C GLY A 102 -0.76 -10.84 -4.01
N VAL A 103 0.31 -10.07 -3.85
CA VAL A 103 1.59 -10.28 -4.54
C VAL A 103 2.53 -11.08 -3.65
N ALA A 104 2.41 -12.39 -3.76
CA ALA A 104 3.16 -13.36 -2.97
C ALA A 104 3.80 -14.40 -3.89
N VAL A 105 5.12 -14.54 -3.81
CA VAL A 105 5.88 -15.64 -4.43
C VAL A 105 6.85 -16.20 -3.42
N GLY A 106 6.86 -17.52 -3.23
CA GLY A 106 7.76 -18.21 -2.29
C GLY A 106 9.15 -18.47 -2.88
N PRO A 107 10.00 -19.26 -2.19
CA PRO A 107 11.34 -19.58 -2.65
C PRO A 107 11.38 -20.28 -4.02
N ASN A 108 10.37 -21.07 -4.36
CA ASN A 108 10.25 -21.68 -5.68
C ASN A 108 9.33 -20.86 -6.59
N ILE A 109 9.94 -20.00 -7.42
CA ILE A 109 9.25 -19.11 -8.37
C ILE A 109 8.30 -19.82 -9.36
N TYR A 110 8.45 -21.13 -9.58
CA TYR A 110 7.62 -21.89 -10.50
C TYR A 110 6.44 -22.60 -9.82
N LYS A 111 6.46 -22.75 -8.48
CA LYS A 111 5.47 -23.52 -7.72
C LYS A 111 4.75 -22.70 -6.67
N ASP A 112 5.46 -21.79 -6.02
CA ASP A 112 4.98 -21.06 -4.85
C ASP A 112 4.37 -19.73 -5.31
N LEU A 113 3.31 -19.81 -6.12
CA LEU A 113 2.68 -18.67 -6.76
C LEU A 113 1.39 -18.24 -6.02
N GLY A 114 1.27 -16.95 -5.74
CA GLY A 114 0.11 -16.36 -5.09
C GLY A 114 -0.06 -16.84 -3.65
N ILE A 115 -1.13 -16.39 -3.01
CA ILE A 115 -1.51 -16.85 -1.67
C ILE A 115 -1.69 -18.38 -1.60
N PRO A 116 -2.31 -19.06 -2.60
CA PRO A 116 -2.52 -20.51 -2.54
C PRO A 116 -1.23 -21.32 -2.65
N GLY A 117 -0.20 -20.78 -3.33
CA GLY A 117 1.13 -21.37 -3.41
C GLY A 117 2.01 -21.07 -2.20
N THR A 118 1.71 -20.01 -1.44
CA THR A 118 2.55 -19.53 -0.34
C THR A 118 1.87 -19.71 1.03
N LEU A 119 1.24 -18.65 1.54
CA LEU A 119 0.72 -18.55 2.91
C LEU A 119 -0.31 -19.65 3.22
N SER A 120 -1.17 -20.03 2.28
CA SER A 120 -2.13 -21.13 2.47
C SER A 120 -1.47 -22.50 2.67
N LYS A 121 -0.19 -22.64 2.33
CA LYS A 121 0.61 -23.86 2.50
C LYS A 121 1.68 -23.73 3.60
N GLY A 122 1.68 -22.64 4.35
CA GLY A 122 2.72 -22.35 5.35
C GLY A 122 4.09 -22.04 4.73
N VAL A 123 4.13 -21.70 3.42
CA VAL A 123 5.36 -21.25 2.76
C VAL A 123 5.44 -19.73 2.89
N VAL A 124 6.54 -19.26 3.47
CA VAL A 124 6.80 -17.82 3.65
C VAL A 124 7.10 -17.20 2.28
N PRO A 125 6.42 -16.12 1.88
CA PRO A 125 6.76 -15.39 0.67
C PRO A 125 8.21 -14.91 0.70
N ASP A 126 8.93 -15.14 -0.39
CA ASP A 126 10.28 -14.64 -0.62
C ASP A 126 10.21 -13.17 -1.07
N PRO A 127 10.88 -12.23 -0.38
CA PRO A 127 10.85 -10.81 -0.71
C PRO A 127 11.33 -10.51 -2.13
N TYR A 128 12.40 -11.17 -2.57
CA TYR A 128 12.97 -10.95 -3.91
C TYR A 128 11.98 -11.41 -4.97
N ASN A 129 11.49 -12.65 -4.89
CA ASN A 129 10.55 -13.20 -5.88
C ASN A 129 9.21 -12.46 -5.88
N SER A 130 8.76 -12.00 -4.70
CA SER A 130 7.52 -11.23 -4.59
C SER A 130 7.67 -9.82 -5.19
N LEU A 131 8.84 -9.17 -5.07
CA LEU A 131 9.12 -7.89 -5.74
C LEU A 131 9.30 -8.08 -7.24
N LEU A 132 9.96 -9.16 -7.65
CA LEU A 132 10.06 -9.54 -9.05
C LEU A 132 8.66 -9.70 -9.66
N ALA A 133 7.74 -10.36 -8.97
CA ALA A 133 6.34 -10.49 -9.39
C ALA A 133 5.54 -9.18 -9.37
N LEU A 134 6.09 -8.11 -8.78
CA LEU A 134 5.49 -6.78 -8.82
C LEU A 134 5.86 -6.00 -10.09
N ILE A 135 7.03 -6.29 -10.67
CA ILE A 135 7.60 -5.53 -11.79
C ILE A 135 7.71 -6.35 -13.09
N ASP A 136 7.64 -7.68 -13.02
CA ASP A 136 7.64 -8.56 -14.19
C ASP A 136 6.21 -8.95 -14.57
N ARG A 137 5.76 -8.55 -15.76
CA ARG A 137 4.36 -8.78 -16.18
C ARG A 137 4.00 -10.25 -16.31
N ASN A 138 4.96 -11.09 -16.72
CA ASN A 138 4.72 -12.51 -16.99
C ASN A 138 4.61 -13.32 -15.69
N LEU A 139 5.49 -13.03 -14.72
CA LEU A 139 5.38 -13.59 -13.39
C LEU A 139 4.14 -13.06 -12.68
N ARG A 140 3.83 -11.77 -12.83
CA ARG A 140 2.63 -11.17 -12.26
C ARG A 140 1.36 -11.86 -12.74
N GLN A 141 1.24 -12.11 -14.05
CA GLN A 141 0.07 -12.81 -14.58
C GLN A 141 -0.13 -14.19 -13.95
N LYS A 142 0.94 -14.95 -13.73
CA LYS A 142 0.87 -16.26 -13.05
C LYS A 142 0.40 -16.14 -11.59
N VAL A 143 0.83 -15.11 -10.88
CA VAL A 143 0.37 -14.83 -9.51
C VAL A 143 -1.12 -14.47 -9.49
N LEU A 144 -1.56 -13.61 -10.41
CA LEU A 144 -2.98 -13.25 -10.57
C LEU A 144 -3.82 -14.50 -10.84
N ASP A 145 -3.39 -15.34 -11.78
CA ASP A 145 -4.10 -16.57 -12.12
C ASP A 145 -4.14 -17.54 -10.94
N ALA A 146 -3.06 -17.67 -10.18
CA ALA A 146 -3.03 -18.49 -8.97
C ALA A 146 -4.00 -17.99 -7.90
N ASN A 147 -4.19 -16.67 -7.77
CA ASN A 147 -5.10 -16.06 -6.80
C ASN A 147 -6.59 -16.18 -7.19
N ARG A 148 -6.93 -16.60 -8.42
CA ARG A 148 -8.33 -16.75 -8.89
C ARG A 148 -9.02 -18.00 -8.32
N ILE A 149 -9.04 -18.11 -6.99
CA ILE A 149 -9.79 -19.12 -6.25
C ILE A 149 -10.95 -18.47 -5.47
N PRO A 150 -12.06 -19.20 -5.25
CA PRO A 150 -13.23 -18.65 -4.56
C PRO A 150 -12.93 -18.01 -3.20
N GLU A 151 -12.06 -18.65 -2.41
CA GLU A 151 -11.74 -18.23 -1.05
C GLU A 151 -11.12 -16.83 -1.00
N LEU A 152 -10.29 -16.48 -1.99
CA LEU A 152 -9.63 -15.17 -2.05
C LEU A 152 -10.52 -14.09 -2.65
N LYS A 153 -11.46 -14.47 -3.50
CA LYS A 153 -12.47 -13.55 -4.03
C LYS A 153 -13.34 -12.98 -2.92
N ASP A 154 -13.73 -13.80 -1.95
CA ASP A 154 -14.60 -13.39 -0.85
C ASP A 154 -13.91 -12.42 0.13
N VAL A 155 -12.58 -12.48 0.22
CA VAL A 155 -11.77 -11.58 1.05
C VAL A 155 -11.02 -10.50 0.26
N HIS A 156 -11.34 -10.35 -1.03
CA HIS A 156 -10.79 -9.31 -1.89
C HIS A 156 -9.26 -9.32 -1.99
N VAL A 157 -8.64 -10.51 -2.13
CA VAL A 157 -7.21 -10.65 -2.36
C VAL A 157 -6.97 -11.08 -3.79
N THR A 158 -6.47 -10.17 -4.63
CA THR A 158 -6.29 -10.40 -6.07
C THR A 158 -4.84 -10.23 -6.47
N GLY A 159 -4.14 -9.26 -5.89
CA GLY A 159 -2.83 -8.81 -6.33
C GLY A 159 -2.90 -7.99 -7.61
N GLU A 160 -4.02 -7.35 -7.95
CA GLU A 160 -4.12 -6.53 -9.17
C GLU A 160 -3.58 -5.10 -9.01
N GLY A 161 -3.36 -4.41 -10.13
CA GLY A 161 -2.90 -3.03 -10.19
C GLY A 161 -1.41 -2.82 -9.94
N HIS A 162 -1.01 -1.54 -9.88
CA HIS A 162 0.38 -1.09 -9.81
C HIS A 162 1.22 -1.58 -11.00
N GLU A 163 0.67 -1.44 -12.22
CA GLU A 163 1.26 -1.94 -13.47
C GLU A 163 2.42 -1.06 -13.97
N PHE A 164 3.51 -1.02 -13.20
CA PHE A 164 4.76 -0.35 -13.54
C PHE A 164 5.82 -1.41 -13.82
N TRP A 165 5.97 -1.76 -15.09
CA TRP A 165 6.78 -2.90 -15.52
C TRP A 165 8.26 -2.56 -15.69
N VAL A 166 9.11 -3.48 -15.25
CA VAL A 166 10.55 -3.50 -15.46
C VAL A 166 10.89 -4.90 -15.94
N ASP A 167 10.71 -5.13 -17.24
CA ASP A 167 10.93 -6.40 -17.94
C ASP A 167 11.41 -6.12 -19.38
N GLU A 168 11.76 -7.18 -20.12
CA GLU A 168 12.28 -7.08 -21.49
C GLU A 168 11.31 -6.36 -22.44
N GLU A 169 10.01 -6.58 -22.28
CA GLU A 169 8.99 -5.91 -23.09
C GLU A 169 8.85 -4.42 -22.77
N ALA A 170 9.25 -3.98 -21.57
CA ALA A 170 9.39 -2.57 -21.20
C ALA A 170 10.78 -1.99 -21.58
N GLY A 171 11.67 -2.80 -22.15
CA GLY A 171 12.99 -2.40 -22.62
C GLY A 171 14.11 -2.51 -21.58
N PHE A 172 13.89 -3.24 -20.48
CA PHE A 172 14.89 -3.48 -19.44
C PHE A 172 15.51 -4.87 -19.56
N THR A 173 16.78 -5.01 -19.20
CA THR A 173 17.43 -6.34 -19.15
C THR A 173 17.13 -7.07 -17.84
N ILE A 174 17.38 -8.38 -17.82
CA ILE A 174 17.27 -9.19 -16.59
C ILE A 174 18.22 -8.66 -15.50
N GLU A 175 19.41 -8.19 -15.88
CA GLU A 175 20.38 -7.62 -14.94
C GLU A 175 19.89 -6.29 -14.37
N GLU A 176 19.22 -5.44 -15.14
CA GLU A 176 18.60 -4.20 -14.65
C GLU A 176 17.44 -4.48 -13.70
N GLN A 177 16.63 -5.50 -14.02
CA GLN A 177 15.53 -5.96 -13.18
C GLN A 177 16.05 -6.49 -11.83
N ASP A 178 17.06 -7.37 -11.86
CA ASP A 178 17.73 -7.89 -10.65
C ASP A 178 18.35 -6.75 -9.83
N ALA A 179 19.07 -5.84 -10.48
CA ALA A 179 19.68 -4.69 -9.82
C ALA A 179 18.64 -3.81 -9.12
N LEU A 180 17.48 -3.59 -9.75
CA LEU A 180 16.38 -2.84 -9.15
C LEU A 180 15.82 -3.56 -7.91
N VAL A 181 15.54 -4.85 -7.99
CA VAL A 181 15.00 -5.61 -6.84
C VAL A 181 16.01 -5.59 -5.68
N ASN A 182 17.29 -5.85 -5.97
CA ASN A 182 18.35 -5.80 -4.97
C ASN A 182 18.50 -4.40 -4.35
N TYR A 183 18.42 -3.34 -5.16
CA TYR A 183 18.41 -1.96 -4.66
C TYR A 183 17.23 -1.72 -3.72
N LEU A 184 16.01 -2.11 -4.11
CA LEU A 184 14.79 -1.94 -3.30
C LEU A 184 14.89 -2.70 -1.96
N LEU A 185 15.43 -3.90 -1.95
CA LEU A 185 15.65 -4.69 -0.73
C LEU A 185 16.74 -4.11 0.17
N SER A 186 17.70 -3.38 -0.41
CA SER A 186 18.81 -2.76 0.31
C SER A 186 18.43 -1.44 1.02
N LEU A 187 17.24 -0.89 0.76
CA LEU A 187 16.84 0.42 1.26
C LEU A 187 16.81 0.49 2.79
N GLN A 188 17.52 1.49 3.34
CA GLN A 188 17.61 1.78 4.76
C GLN A 188 17.39 3.26 5.03
N ILE A 189 17.09 3.63 6.27
CA ILE A 189 17.05 5.03 6.69
C ILE A 189 18.49 5.54 6.67
N GLU A 190 18.77 6.61 5.92
CA GLU A 190 20.05 7.32 6.03
C GLU A 190 20.24 7.78 7.47
N GLN A 191 21.22 7.22 8.18
CA GLN A 191 21.62 7.74 9.47
C GLN A 191 22.45 9.00 9.23
N LYS A 192 21.90 10.16 9.60
CA LYS A 192 22.73 11.34 9.80
C LYS A 192 23.63 11.08 11.01
N ASN A 193 24.91 10.86 10.75
CA ASN A 193 25.93 10.97 11.79
C ASN A 193 25.88 12.42 12.30
N ASN A 194 25.44 12.58 13.55
CA ASN A 194 25.51 13.87 14.27
C ASN A 194 26.96 14.19 14.63
#